data_AF-A0A3D4BUN9-F1
#
_entry.id   AF-A0A3D4BUN9-F1
#
_cell.length_a   1.000
_cell.length_b   1.000
_cell.length_c   1.000
_cell.angle_alpha   90.00
_cell.angle_beta   90.00
_cell.angle_gamma   90.00
#
_symmetry.space_group_name_H-M   'P 1'
#
loop_
_entity.id
_entity.type
_entity.pdbx_description
1 polymer ?
#
loop_
_entity_poly.entity_id
_entity_poly.type
_entity_poly.pdbx_seq_one_letter_code
_entity_poly.pdbx_strand_id
1 'polypeptide(L)'
;SLFDKVGYFLNYYLDLGIKEHDVSFRKVWSDRNKQLREVFTSKPNLMFRALYWVSKDLFYESDNFKSALEPDASDLVKMRNHVEHKGFRVYEDDLLNELTPELLEDKLSYSISIEELQAKALKVLKLAREAIIYLSLGVTWEEREKVHDGNVASFQIDTQLPN
;
A
#
# COMPACT_ATOMS: atom_id res chain seq x y z
N SER A 1 1.38 8.05 3.93
CA SER A 1 0.91 7.94 2.53
C SER A 1 -0.58 7.59 2.46
N LEU A 2 -1.22 7.53 1.27
CA LEU A 2 -2.60 7.03 1.08
C LEU A 2 -2.76 5.62 1.65
N PHE A 3 -1.82 4.73 1.32
CA PHE A 3 -1.84 3.35 1.78
C PHE A 3 -1.82 3.28 3.31
N ASP A 4 -1.02 4.10 3.98
CA ASP A 4 -1.03 4.13 5.45
C ASP A 4 -2.40 4.52 6.00
N LYS A 5 -3.09 5.48 5.38
CA LYS A 5 -4.49 5.81 5.75
C LYS A 5 -5.43 4.62 5.59
N VAL A 6 -5.26 3.81 4.55
CA VAL A 6 -5.99 2.54 4.39
C VAL A 6 -5.67 1.58 5.55
N GLY A 7 -4.38 1.47 5.93
CA GLY A 7 -3.96 0.69 7.09
C GLY A 7 -4.59 1.17 8.41
N TYR A 8 -4.58 2.48 8.67
CA TYR A 8 -5.25 3.09 9.82
C TYR A 8 -6.75 2.83 9.82
N PHE A 9 -7.40 3.03 8.68
CA PHE A 9 -8.81 2.74 8.54
C PHE A 9 -9.12 1.27 8.85
N LEU A 10 -8.39 0.32 8.28
CA LEU A 10 -8.61 -1.10 8.54
C LEU A 10 -8.38 -1.46 10.01
N ASN A 11 -7.34 -0.90 10.65
CA ASN A 11 -7.08 -1.12 12.07
C ASN A 11 -8.24 -0.65 12.95
N TYR A 12 -8.80 0.51 12.65
CA TYR A 12 -9.96 1.06 13.37
C TYR A 12 -11.24 0.27 13.05
N TYR A 13 -11.55 0.08 11.77
CA TYR A 13 -12.80 -0.50 11.29
C TYR A 13 -12.99 -1.97 11.69
N LEU A 14 -11.89 -2.74 11.71
CA LEU A 14 -11.90 -4.16 12.09
C LEU A 14 -11.49 -4.38 13.56
N ASP A 15 -11.28 -3.32 14.33
CA ASP A 15 -10.82 -3.36 15.73
C ASP A 15 -9.59 -4.28 15.94
N LEU A 16 -8.54 -4.06 15.14
CA LEU A 16 -7.37 -4.95 15.14
C LEU A 16 -6.41 -4.74 16.33
N GLY A 17 -6.63 -3.68 17.11
CA GLY A 17 -5.87 -3.36 18.33
C GLY A 17 -4.38 -3.04 18.11
N ILE A 18 -3.97 -2.65 16.90
CA ILE A 18 -2.59 -2.22 16.64
C ILE A 18 -2.42 -0.80 17.16
N LYS A 19 -1.32 -0.55 17.90
CA LYS A 19 -1.00 0.79 18.41
C LYS A 19 -0.80 1.76 17.24
N GLU A 20 -1.31 2.97 17.37
CA GLU A 20 -1.34 3.97 16.29
C GLU A 20 0.02 4.13 15.59
N HIS A 21 1.11 4.31 16.34
CA HIS A 21 2.47 4.46 15.79
C HIS A 21 3.02 3.23 15.03
N ASP A 22 2.43 2.05 15.25
CA ASP A 22 2.83 0.81 14.59
C ASP A 22 1.97 0.51 13.35
N VAL A 23 0.90 1.26 13.12
CA VAL A 23 -0.01 1.01 12.00
C VAL A 23 0.63 1.46 10.69
N SER A 24 0.67 0.53 9.74
CA SER A 24 0.99 0.82 8.35
C SER A 24 0.25 -0.16 7.46
N PHE A 25 0.10 0.20 6.18
CA PHE A 25 -0.53 -0.70 5.22
C PHE A 25 0.19 -2.04 5.13
N ARG A 26 1.52 -2.06 5.31
CA ARG A 26 2.32 -3.29 5.30
C ARG A 26 2.02 -4.19 6.51
N LYS A 27 1.86 -3.61 7.70
CA LYS A 27 1.81 -4.34 8.98
C LYS A 27 0.39 -4.77 9.38
N VAL A 28 -0.65 -4.09 8.87
CA VAL A 28 -2.05 -4.30 9.29
C VAL A 28 -2.54 -5.74 9.09
N TRP A 29 -1.99 -6.44 8.10
CA TRP A 29 -2.43 -7.78 7.70
C TRP A 29 -2.00 -8.89 8.66
N SER A 30 -0.84 -8.75 9.30
CA SER A 30 -0.22 -9.83 10.05
C SER A 30 -0.36 -9.66 11.56
N ASP A 31 -0.45 -10.79 12.26
CA ASP A 31 -0.37 -10.84 13.71
C ASP A 31 1.09 -10.74 14.20
N ARG A 32 1.31 -10.88 15.52
CA ARG A 32 2.65 -10.85 16.12
C ARG A 32 3.54 -12.03 15.67
N ASN A 33 2.94 -13.12 15.19
CA ASN A 33 3.62 -14.31 14.70
C ASN A 33 3.89 -14.25 13.19
N LYS A 34 3.67 -13.09 12.55
CA LYS A 34 3.78 -12.88 11.10
C LYS A 34 2.81 -13.73 10.26
N GLN A 35 1.74 -14.24 10.88
CA GLN A 35 0.67 -14.96 10.19
C GLN A 35 -0.42 -13.98 9.76
N LEU A 36 -1.10 -14.26 8.64
CA LEU A 36 -2.25 -13.46 8.21
C LEU A 36 -3.35 -13.53 9.28
N ARG A 37 -3.86 -12.38 9.73
CA ARG A 37 -4.89 -12.32 10.77
C ARG A 37 -6.15 -13.06 10.34
N GLU A 38 -6.76 -13.72 11.31
CA GLU A 38 -7.95 -14.55 11.07
C GLU A 38 -9.10 -13.78 10.42
N VAL A 39 -9.30 -12.50 10.76
CA VAL A 39 -10.33 -11.64 10.14
C VAL A 39 -10.26 -11.59 8.61
N PHE A 40 -9.08 -11.83 8.01
CA PHE A 40 -8.89 -11.86 6.56
C PHE A 40 -9.00 -13.27 5.95
N THR A 41 -8.95 -14.33 6.77
CA THR A 41 -9.01 -15.74 6.32
C THR A 41 -10.34 -16.41 6.63
N SER A 42 -10.95 -16.13 7.78
CA SER A 42 -12.19 -16.76 8.24
C SER A 42 -13.42 -16.22 7.51
N LYS A 43 -13.41 -14.95 7.10
CA LYS A 43 -14.52 -14.32 6.38
C LYS A 43 -14.43 -14.51 4.86
N PRO A 44 -15.57 -14.67 4.16
CA PRO A 44 -15.63 -14.69 2.69
C PRO A 44 -15.38 -13.34 2.00
N ASN A 45 -14.85 -12.33 2.69
CA ASN A 45 -14.54 -11.04 2.11
C ASN A 45 -13.35 -11.10 1.13
N LEU A 46 -13.64 -11.44 -0.12
CA LEU A 46 -12.65 -11.53 -1.19
C LEU A 46 -11.96 -10.19 -1.47
N MET A 47 -12.63 -9.07 -1.19
CA MET A 47 -12.11 -7.73 -1.49
C MET A 47 -10.99 -7.34 -0.52
N PHE A 48 -11.11 -7.67 0.77
CA PHE A 48 -9.99 -7.49 1.69
C PHE A 48 -8.80 -8.42 1.38
N ARG A 49 -9.07 -9.62 0.82
CA ARG A 49 -7.99 -10.49 0.32
C ARG A 49 -7.31 -9.91 -0.92
N ALA A 50 -8.06 -9.31 -1.84
CA ALA A 50 -7.49 -8.58 -2.98
C ALA A 50 -6.66 -7.37 -2.50
N LEU A 51 -7.16 -6.64 -1.52
CA LEU A 51 -6.43 -5.52 -0.90
C LEU A 51 -5.13 -5.96 -0.21
N TYR A 52 -5.11 -7.16 0.39
CA TYR A 52 -3.89 -7.78 0.91
C TYR A 52 -2.87 -8.04 -0.21
N TRP A 53 -3.29 -8.51 -1.38
CA TRP A 53 -2.41 -8.70 -2.53
C TRP A 53 -1.83 -7.38 -3.05
N VAL A 54 -2.63 -6.31 -3.09
CA VAL A 54 -2.11 -4.95 -3.40
C VAL A 54 -1.00 -4.55 -2.41
N SER A 55 -1.14 -4.89 -1.13
CA SER A 55 -0.08 -4.64 -0.15
C SER A 55 1.19 -5.47 -0.40
N LYS A 56 1.08 -6.65 -1.04
CA LYS A 56 2.24 -7.45 -1.41
C LYS A 56 2.95 -6.84 -2.62
N ASP A 57 2.20 -6.40 -3.61
CA ASP A 57 2.76 -5.74 -4.80
C ASP A 57 3.52 -4.45 -4.44
N LEU A 58 3.15 -3.79 -3.34
CA LEU A 58 3.82 -2.58 -2.85
C LEU A 58 5.05 -2.81 -1.95
N PHE A 59 5.13 -3.91 -1.20
CA PHE A 59 6.09 -4.04 -0.08
C PHE A 59 6.80 -5.38 0.03
N TYR A 60 6.62 -6.29 -0.92
CA TYR A 60 7.20 -7.62 -0.79
C TYR A 60 8.70 -7.62 -1.09
N GLU A 61 9.48 -7.70 -0.03
CA GLU A 61 10.90 -8.06 -0.03
C GLU A 61 11.00 -9.36 0.78
N SER A 62 11.02 -10.52 0.13
CA SER A 62 11.50 -11.73 0.79
C SER A 62 12.33 -12.55 -0.18
N ASP A 63 13.48 -13.00 0.30
CA ASP A 63 14.51 -13.71 -0.46
C ASP A 63 14.04 -15.06 -1.05
N ASN A 64 12.91 -15.61 -0.58
CA ASN A 64 12.43 -16.93 -1.00
C ASN A 64 11.47 -16.92 -2.20
N PHE A 65 11.07 -15.74 -2.69
CA PHE A 65 10.09 -15.61 -3.78
C PHE A 65 10.45 -14.53 -4.81
N LYS A 66 11.74 -14.18 -4.91
CA LYS A 66 12.25 -13.22 -5.91
C LYS A 66 11.94 -13.62 -7.36
N SER A 67 11.67 -14.89 -7.64
CA SER A 67 11.36 -15.37 -8.98
C SER A 67 9.88 -15.24 -9.38
N ALA A 68 8.97 -14.99 -8.44
CA ALA A 68 7.52 -14.94 -8.72
C ALA A 68 6.86 -13.58 -8.45
N LEU A 69 7.59 -12.62 -7.88
CA LEU A 69 7.14 -11.23 -7.70
C LEU A 69 8.03 -10.30 -8.52
N GLU A 70 7.38 -9.38 -9.23
CA GLU A 70 7.99 -8.52 -10.23
C GLU A 70 9.20 -7.75 -9.67
N PRO A 71 10.32 -7.67 -10.42
CA PRO A 71 11.51 -6.88 -10.05
C PRO A 71 11.18 -5.47 -9.58
N ASP A 72 10.15 -4.87 -10.19
CA ASP A 72 9.64 -3.53 -9.88
C ASP A 72 9.28 -3.28 -8.41
N ALA A 73 8.82 -4.29 -7.66
CA ALA A 73 8.32 -4.05 -6.29
C ALA A 73 9.44 -3.62 -5.32
N SER A 74 10.61 -4.23 -5.44
CA SER A 74 11.82 -3.85 -4.68
C SER A 74 12.28 -2.44 -5.05
N ASP A 75 12.25 -2.11 -6.34
CA ASP A 75 12.70 -0.81 -6.83
C ASP A 75 11.73 0.31 -6.43
N LEU A 76 10.43 0.03 -6.37
CA LEU A 76 9.43 0.96 -5.84
C LEU A 76 9.64 1.28 -4.35
N VAL A 77 9.96 0.27 -3.53
CA VAL A 77 10.26 0.49 -2.10
C VAL A 77 11.49 1.38 -1.94
N LYS A 78 12.57 1.09 -2.70
CA LYS A 78 13.78 1.91 -2.71
C LYS A 78 13.49 3.33 -3.18
N MET A 79 12.79 3.47 -4.31
CA MET A 79 12.43 4.77 -4.88
C MET A 79 11.64 5.61 -3.89
N ARG A 80 10.57 5.07 -3.29
CA ARG A 80 9.75 5.78 -2.29
C ARG A 80 10.60 6.25 -1.11
N ASN A 81 11.43 5.38 -0.55
CA ASN A 81 12.31 5.74 0.57
C ASN A 81 13.29 6.86 0.19
N HIS A 82 13.80 6.89 -1.04
CA HIS A 82 14.70 7.95 -1.49
C HIS A 82 13.95 9.25 -1.75
N VAL A 83 12.74 9.22 -2.34
CA VAL A 83 11.89 10.41 -2.50
C VAL A 83 11.50 11.01 -1.14
N GLU A 84 11.22 10.18 -0.14
CA GLU A 84 10.79 10.65 1.18
C GLU A 84 11.95 11.16 2.05
N HIS A 85 13.15 10.59 1.93
CA HIS A 85 14.21 10.77 2.94
C HIS A 85 15.63 11.00 2.39
N LYS A 86 15.87 10.97 1.08
CA LYS A 86 17.22 11.10 0.48
C LYS A 86 17.21 11.95 -0.79
N GLY A 87 18.37 12.04 -1.46
CA GLY A 87 18.47 12.67 -2.77
C GLY A 87 17.77 11.85 -3.85
N PHE A 88 17.09 12.52 -4.76
CA PHE A 88 16.42 11.91 -5.92
C PHE A 88 16.80 12.70 -7.17
N ARG A 89 17.40 12.04 -8.16
CA ARG A 89 17.86 12.66 -9.42
C ARG A 89 17.10 12.04 -10.58
N VAL A 90 16.61 12.91 -11.47
CA VAL A 90 15.94 12.51 -12.71
C VAL A 90 16.80 12.96 -13.87
N TYR A 91 17.04 12.07 -14.83
CA TYR A 91 17.72 12.39 -16.07
C TYR A 91 16.82 12.11 -17.27
N GLU A 92 17.03 12.85 -18.36
CA GLU A 92 16.38 12.55 -19.64
C GLU A 92 17.05 11.33 -20.28
N ASP A 93 16.25 10.41 -20.82
CA ASP A 93 16.72 9.18 -21.46
C ASP A 93 17.66 9.47 -22.64
N ASP A 94 17.51 10.61 -23.32
CA ASP A 94 18.39 11.02 -24.42
C ASP A 94 19.83 11.34 -23.94
N LEU A 95 20.02 11.65 -22.65
CA LEU A 95 21.32 12.00 -22.06
C LEU A 95 22.09 10.76 -21.56
N LEU A 96 21.52 9.55 -21.64
CA LEU A 96 22.12 8.32 -21.10
C LEU A 96 23.50 8.02 -21.69
N ASN A 97 23.72 8.36 -22.96
CA ASN A 97 25.00 8.17 -23.65
C ASN A 97 26.06 9.21 -23.25
N GLU A 98 25.65 10.30 -22.60
CA GLU A 98 26.53 11.40 -22.17
C GLU A 98 26.87 11.31 -20.67
N LEU A 99 26.17 10.46 -19.92
CA LEU A 99 26.35 10.27 -18.49
C LEU A 99 27.45 9.23 -18.22
N THR A 100 28.47 9.60 -17.44
CA THR A 100 29.44 8.63 -16.93
C THR A 100 28.82 7.78 -15.82
N PRO A 101 29.25 6.51 -15.64
CA PRO A 101 28.79 5.66 -14.53
C PRO A 101 28.93 6.32 -13.15
N GLU A 102 29.95 7.17 -12.97
CA GLU A 102 30.20 7.92 -11.73
C GLU A 102 29.16 9.02 -11.45
N LEU A 103 28.51 9.57 -12.48
CA LEU A 103 27.41 10.53 -12.33
C LEU A 103 26.08 9.83 -12.02
N LEU A 104 25.95 8.56 -12.40
CA LEU A 104 24.78 7.72 -12.15
C LEU A 104 24.85 7.05 -10.77
N GLU A 105 26.03 6.60 -10.35
CA GLU A 105 26.28 5.95 -9.07
C GLU A 105 26.70 6.94 -7.96
N ASP A 106 25.77 7.79 -7.53
CA ASP A 106 25.92 8.55 -6.29
C ASP A 106 25.32 7.76 -5.11
N LYS A 107 26.13 7.43 -4.10
CA LYS A 107 25.67 6.74 -2.88
C LYS A 107 24.61 7.53 -2.09
N LEU A 108 24.49 8.84 -2.30
CA LEU A 108 23.54 9.72 -1.62
C LEU A 108 22.22 9.93 -2.38
N SER A 109 22.18 9.69 -3.69
CA SER A 109 20.99 9.95 -4.49
C SER A 109 20.60 8.77 -5.37
N TYR A 110 19.29 8.49 -5.42
CA TYR A 110 18.74 7.53 -6.38
C TYR A 110 18.53 8.24 -7.72
N SER A 111 19.22 7.76 -8.76
CA SER A 111 19.08 8.25 -10.13
C SER A 111 18.11 7.37 -10.91
N ILE A 112 17.16 7.98 -11.62
CA ILE A 112 16.19 7.29 -12.46
C ILE A 112 15.94 8.10 -13.74
N SER A 113 15.61 7.42 -14.84
CA SER A 113 15.18 8.13 -16.04
C SER A 113 13.77 8.69 -15.92
N ILE A 114 13.42 9.67 -16.75
CA ILE A 114 12.07 10.24 -16.75
C ILE A 114 11.02 9.19 -17.18
N GLU A 115 11.34 8.35 -18.16
CA GLU A 115 10.45 7.28 -18.60
C GLU A 115 10.19 6.25 -17.48
N GLU A 116 11.26 5.83 -16.80
CA GLU A 116 11.15 4.84 -15.73
C GLU A 116 10.41 5.44 -14.50
N LEU A 117 10.65 6.71 -14.19
CA LEU A 117 9.90 7.44 -13.17
C LEU A 117 8.40 7.49 -13.50
N GLN A 118 8.04 7.82 -14.74
CA GLN A 118 6.65 7.87 -15.18
C GLN A 118 5.97 6.50 -15.10
N ALA A 119 6.65 5.45 -15.56
CA ALA A 119 6.14 4.08 -15.50
C ALA A 119 5.88 3.64 -14.05
N LYS A 120 6.84 3.87 -13.15
CA LYS A 120 6.73 3.55 -11.72
C LYS A 120 5.63 4.38 -11.04
N ALA A 121 5.55 5.68 -11.31
CA ALA A 121 4.49 6.54 -10.78
C ALA A 121 3.10 6.08 -11.23
N LEU A 122 2.93 5.77 -12.52
CA LEU A 122 1.68 5.24 -13.07
C LEU A 122 1.29 3.91 -12.42
N LYS A 123 2.26 3.03 -12.16
CA LYS A 123 2.04 1.78 -11.44
C LYS A 123 1.52 2.01 -10.02
N VAL A 124 2.15 2.91 -9.26
CA VAL A 124 1.68 3.26 -7.91
C VAL A 124 0.27 3.88 -7.94
N LEU A 125 -0.05 4.70 -8.94
CA LEU A 125 -1.40 5.25 -9.11
C LEU A 125 -2.45 4.16 -9.41
N LYS A 126 -2.10 3.15 -10.20
CA LYS A 126 -2.98 1.99 -10.45
C LYS A 126 -3.23 1.19 -9.16
N LEU A 127 -2.18 0.89 -8.40
CA LEU A 127 -2.29 0.22 -7.10
C LEU A 127 -3.09 1.03 -6.09
N ALA A 128 -2.94 2.35 -6.08
CA ALA A 128 -3.74 3.25 -5.26
C ALA A 128 -5.23 3.19 -5.62
N ARG A 129 -5.55 3.21 -6.92
CA ARG A 129 -6.92 3.07 -7.43
C ARG A 129 -7.51 1.72 -7.02
N GLU A 130 -6.76 0.63 -7.20
CA GLU A 130 -7.18 -0.72 -6.80
C GLU A 130 -7.43 -0.80 -5.30
N ALA A 131 -6.53 -0.23 -4.49
CA ALA A 131 -6.70 -0.19 -3.04
C ALA A 131 -8.00 0.51 -2.62
N ILE A 132 -8.33 1.66 -3.22
CA ILE A 132 -9.57 2.40 -2.92
C ILE A 132 -10.81 1.59 -3.32
N ILE A 133 -10.77 0.93 -4.49
CA ILE A 133 -11.87 0.10 -4.98
C ILE A 133 -12.10 -1.10 -4.05
N TYR A 134 -11.04 -1.86 -3.75
CA TYR A 134 -11.14 -3.04 -2.89
C TYR A 134 -11.51 -2.68 -1.45
N LEU A 135 -11.02 -1.55 -0.94
CA LEU A 135 -11.45 -1.05 0.36
C LEU A 135 -12.95 -0.76 0.38
N SER A 136 -13.43 0.04 -0.59
CA SER A 136 -14.84 0.44 -0.66
C SER A 136 -15.77 -0.77 -0.81
N LEU A 137 -15.41 -1.72 -1.68
CA LEU A 137 -16.19 -2.95 -1.90
C LEU A 137 -16.12 -3.88 -0.68
N GLY A 138 -14.96 -4.02 -0.05
CA GLY A 138 -14.78 -4.86 1.13
C GLY A 138 -15.55 -4.35 2.34
N VAL A 139 -15.57 -3.03 2.56
CA VAL A 139 -16.39 -2.39 3.60
C VAL A 139 -17.87 -2.58 3.30
N THR A 140 -18.30 -2.35 2.05
CA THR A 140 -19.70 -2.55 1.65
C THR A 140 -20.15 -3.99 1.88
N TRP A 141 -19.27 -4.96 1.60
CA TRP A 141 -19.54 -6.37 1.83
C TRP A 141 -19.68 -6.67 3.34
N GLU A 142 -18.75 -6.22 4.18
CA GLU A 142 -18.84 -6.42 5.64
C GLU A 142 -20.10 -5.79 6.23
N GLU A 143 -20.44 -4.57 5.82
CA GLU A 143 -21.63 -3.88 6.35
C GLU A 143 -22.93 -4.60 5.95
N ARG A 144 -23.00 -5.20 4.76
CA ARG A 144 -24.14 -6.02 4.35
C ARG A 144 -24.28 -7.27 5.23
N GLU A 145 -23.17 -7.96 5.49
CA GLU A 145 -23.19 -9.16 6.34
C GLU A 145 -23.56 -8.82 7.79
N LYS A 146 -23.07 -7.69 8.33
CA LYS A 146 -23.45 -7.20 9.68
C LYS A 146 -24.94 -6.88 9.80
N VAL A 147 -25.54 -6.31 8.75
CA VAL A 147 -27.00 -6.05 8.70
C VAL A 147 -27.77 -7.37 8.68
N HIS A 148 -27.27 -8.40 8.01
CA HIS A 148 -27.88 -9.73 8.03
C HIS A 148 -27.74 -10.44 9.39
N ASP A 149 -26.64 -10.24 10.13
CA ASP A 149 -26.39 -10.80 11.46
C ASP A 149 -27.05 -10.02 12.62
N GLY A 150 -27.77 -8.93 12.33
CA GLY A 150 -28.52 -8.14 13.33
C GLY A 150 -27.66 -7.24 14.24
N ASN A 151 -26.34 -7.21 14.07
CA ASN A 151 -25.43 -6.34 14.81
C ASN A 151 -25.06 -5.10 13.99
N VAL A 152 -25.90 -4.07 14.07
CA VAL A 152 -25.67 -2.80 13.38
C VAL A 152 -24.74 -1.91 14.23
N ALA A 153 -23.47 -1.82 13.85
CA ALA A 153 -22.62 -0.72 14.28
C ALA A 153 -23.03 0.53 13.51
N SER A 154 -23.96 1.31 14.06
CA SER A 154 -24.38 2.56 13.44
C SER A 154 -23.21 3.55 13.39
N PHE A 155 -22.74 3.88 12.18
CA PHE A 155 -21.89 5.04 11.98
C PHE A 155 -22.79 6.27 12.02
N GLN A 156 -22.94 6.88 13.21
CA GLN A 156 -23.68 8.13 13.33
C GLN A 156 -22.88 9.24 12.66
N ILE A 157 -23.30 9.64 11.45
CA ILE A 157 -22.91 10.92 10.88
C ILE A 157 -23.73 11.96 11.64
N ASP A 158 -23.06 12.76 12.46
CA ASP A 158 -23.68 13.89 13.13
C ASP A 158 -24.06 14.92 12.06
N THR A 159 -25.34 14.95 11.68
CA THR A 159 -25.89 15.86 10.68
C THR A 159 -26.48 17.12 11.31
N GLN A 160 -26.13 17.44 12.56
CA GLN A 160 -26.53 18.71 13.15
C GLN A 160 -25.85 19.88 12.43
N LEU A 161 -26.61 20.50 11.51
CA LEU A 161 -26.30 21.80 10.97
C LEU A 161 -26.39 22.83 12.11
N PRO A 162 -25.39 23.71 12.28
CA PRO A 162 -25.48 24.79 13.24
C PRO A 162 -26.63 25.73 12.86
N ASN A 163 -27.47 26.04 13.85
CA ASN A 163 -28.59 27.01 13.76
C ASN A 163 -28.12 28.41 13.36
#